data_AF-A0A316W9G0-F1
#
_entry.id   AF-A0A316W9G0-F1
#
_cell.length_a   1.000
_cell.length_b   1.000
_cell.length_c   1.000
_cell.angle_alpha   90.00
_cell.angle_beta   90.00
_cell.angle_gamma   90.00
#
_symmetry.space_group_name_H-M   'P 1'
#
loop_
_entity.id
_entity.type
_entity.pdbx_description
1 polymer ?
#
loop_
_entity_poly.entity_id
_entity_poly.type
_entity_poly.pdbx_seq_one_letter_code
_entity_poly.pdbx_strand_id
1 'polypeptide(L)'
;VRLGAGGHLREAPAGLIVGLFDHYTSRAGDPNCHTHCVLLNLSLCNDKKHRTLEPERLYRWQLVVGSAYRAVLAERLSRELGLSLRSAGQGQFEIRGIPDPVIEAFSKRSVAIEAQIGGDRLAASGAQKEVAALATRAAKTDLPTGPELE
;
A
#
# COMPACT_ATOMS: atom_id res chain seq x y z
N VAL A 1 19.61 4.80 -9.94
CA VAL A 1 19.39 5.82 -10.99
C VAL A 1 20.00 5.35 -12.30
N ARG A 2 19.46 5.82 -13.42
CA ARG A 2 19.92 5.47 -14.77
C ARG A 2 20.98 6.46 -15.24
N LEU A 3 22.07 5.95 -15.80
CA LEU A 3 23.28 6.66 -16.18
C LEU A 3 23.73 6.29 -17.60
N GLY A 4 24.57 7.14 -18.19
CA GLY A 4 25.12 6.93 -19.54
C GLY A 4 24.10 7.17 -20.66
N ALA A 5 24.56 7.19 -21.91
CA ALA A 5 23.69 7.30 -23.08
C ALA A 5 22.69 6.13 -23.11
N GLY A 6 21.39 6.42 -23.20
CA GLY A 6 20.34 5.39 -23.15
C GLY A 6 20.09 4.77 -21.77
N GLY A 7 20.76 5.22 -20.70
CA GLY A 7 20.45 4.77 -19.33
C GLY A 7 20.89 3.35 -18.99
N HIS A 8 21.87 2.79 -19.72
CA HIS A 8 22.33 1.40 -19.55
C HIS A 8 23.15 1.18 -18.27
N LEU A 9 23.74 2.24 -17.71
CA LEU A 9 24.46 2.18 -16.44
C LEU A 9 23.50 2.44 -15.28
N ARG A 10 23.74 1.76 -14.16
CA ARG A 10 22.90 1.82 -12.96
C ARG A 10 23.77 2.05 -11.73
N GLU A 11 23.44 3.05 -10.93
CA GLU A 11 24.04 3.25 -9.62
C GLU A 11 22.95 3.37 -8.53
N ALA A 12 23.34 3.18 -7.28
CA ALA A 12 22.47 3.45 -6.14
C ALA A 12 22.16 4.96 -6.07
N PRO A 13 20.89 5.34 -5.85
CA PRO A 13 20.54 6.75 -5.63
C PRO A 13 21.20 7.27 -4.35
N ALA A 14 21.73 8.49 -4.38
CA ALA A 14 22.22 9.18 -3.19
C ALA A 14 21.09 9.82 -2.37
N GLY A 15 19.92 10.01 -2.98
CA GLY A 15 18.71 10.49 -2.32
C GLY A 15 17.45 10.25 -3.16
N LEU A 16 16.31 10.13 -2.50
CA LEU A 16 14.99 9.97 -3.11
C LEU A 16 14.12 11.19 -2.78
N ILE A 17 13.25 11.58 -3.71
CA ILE A 17 12.23 12.59 -3.48
C ILE A 17 10.89 11.87 -3.46
N VAL A 18 10.19 11.95 -2.32
CA VAL A 18 8.93 11.25 -2.08
C VAL A 18 7.92 12.23 -1.51
N GLY A 19 6.76 12.35 -2.17
CA GLY A 19 5.58 13.00 -1.59
C GLY A 19 4.78 11.99 -0.78
N LEU A 20 4.40 12.35 0.45
CA LEU A 20 3.56 11.53 1.32
C LEU A 20 2.19 12.20 1.45
N PHE A 21 1.14 11.42 1.19
CA PHE A 21 -0.24 11.90 1.28
C PHE A 21 -1.06 10.88 2.06
N ASP A 22 -1.46 11.26 3.27
CA ASP A 22 -2.25 10.40 4.16
C ASP A 22 -3.73 10.50 3.81
N HIS A 23 -4.40 9.35 3.77
CA HIS A 23 -5.83 9.22 3.53
C HIS A 23 -6.43 8.22 4.53
N TYR A 24 -7.70 8.41 4.87
CA TYR A 24 -8.36 7.66 5.95
C TYR A 24 -9.58 6.85 5.51
N THR A 25 -10.02 6.98 4.26
CA THR A 25 -11.23 6.33 3.76
C THR A 25 -10.99 5.50 2.50
N SER A 26 -11.74 4.41 2.36
CA SER A 26 -11.83 3.62 1.14
C SER A 26 -12.76 4.31 0.13
N ARG A 27 -12.78 3.80 -1.11
CA ARG A 27 -13.75 4.26 -2.12
C ARG A 27 -15.22 3.99 -1.76
N ALA A 28 -15.47 3.08 -0.83
CA ALA A 28 -16.82 2.77 -0.34
C ALA A 28 -17.16 3.54 0.95
N GLY A 29 -16.30 4.48 1.37
CA GLY A 29 -16.46 5.27 2.60
C GLY A 29 -16.10 4.52 3.88
N ASP A 30 -15.49 3.34 3.79
CA ASP A 30 -15.05 2.59 4.97
C ASP A 30 -13.75 3.16 5.55
N PRO A 31 -13.51 3.07 6.87
CA PRO A 31 -12.22 3.40 7.47
C PRO A 31 -11.09 2.58 6.83
N ASN A 32 -10.11 3.28 6.26
CA ASN A 32 -8.97 2.68 5.59
C ASN A 32 -7.80 3.67 5.63
N CYS A 33 -7.03 3.66 6.71
CA CYS A 33 -5.83 4.48 6.86
C CYS A 33 -4.73 3.98 5.91
N HIS A 34 -4.29 4.84 4.99
CA HIS A 34 -3.23 4.53 4.03
C HIS A 34 -2.49 5.79 3.58
N THR A 35 -1.21 5.63 3.29
CA THR A 35 -0.37 6.71 2.77
C THR A 35 0.00 6.44 1.32
N HIS A 36 -0.24 7.41 0.44
CA HIS A 36 0.35 7.40 -0.89
C HIS A 36 1.78 7.93 -0.83
N CYS A 37 2.75 7.03 -0.97
CA CYS A 37 4.15 7.38 -1.12
C CYS A 37 4.47 7.59 -2.61
N VAL A 38 4.31 8.81 -3.12
CA VAL A 38 4.57 9.16 -4.51
C VAL A 38 6.07 9.37 -4.71
N LEU A 39 6.74 8.34 -5.23
CA LEU A 39 8.15 8.37 -5.57
C LEU A 39 8.34 9.09 -6.91
N LEU A 40 8.99 10.26 -6.89
CA LEU A 40 9.23 11.01 -8.12
C LEU A 40 10.21 10.25 -9.02
N ASN A 41 10.01 10.33 -10.34
CA ASN A 41 10.93 9.77 -11.33
C ASN A 41 12.21 10.63 -11.49
N LEU A 42 12.77 11.03 -10.36
CA LEU A 42 13.88 11.96 -10.22
C LEU A 42 14.62 11.63 -8.93
N SER A 43 15.94 11.54 -8.98
CA SER A 43 16.75 11.20 -7.82
C SER A 43 18.13 11.84 -7.89
N LEU A 44 18.67 12.19 -6.72
CA LEU A 44 20.02 12.73 -6.58
C LEU A 44 21.05 11.61 -6.77
N CYS A 45 22.00 11.85 -7.65
CA CYS A 45 23.12 10.96 -7.95
C CYS A 45 24.35 11.28 -7.08
N ASN A 46 25.33 10.40 -7.06
CA ASN A 46 26.57 10.62 -6.28
C ASN A 46 27.35 11.86 -6.76
N ASP A 47 27.30 12.13 -8.05
CA ASP A 47 27.89 13.33 -8.68
C ASP A 47 27.06 14.61 -8.51
N LYS A 48 26.08 14.59 -7.60
CA LYS A 48 25.18 15.71 -7.24
C LYS A 48 24.25 16.18 -8.36
N LYS A 49 24.14 15.44 -9.47
CA LYS A 49 23.15 15.72 -10.51
C LYS A 49 21.85 14.96 -10.25
N HIS A 50 20.75 15.49 -10.76
CA HIS A 50 19.47 14.79 -10.75
C HIS A 50 19.31 13.97 -12.02
N ARG A 51 18.91 12.71 -11.87
CA ARG A 51 18.64 11.82 -13.00
C ARG A 51 17.43 10.95 -12.73
N THR A 52 17.03 10.26 -13.78
CA THR A 52 15.87 9.39 -13.75
C THR A 52 16.10 8.20 -12.83
N LEU A 53 15.10 7.91 -12.01
CA LEU A 53 15.11 6.76 -11.12
C LEU A 53 15.02 5.45 -11.93
N GLU A 54 15.57 4.39 -11.37
CA GLU A 54 15.41 3.01 -11.87
C GLU A 54 14.50 2.26 -10.88
N PRO A 55 13.20 2.09 -11.19
CA PRO A 55 12.24 1.53 -10.25
C PRO A 55 12.23 -0.01 -10.22
N GLU A 56 12.87 -0.68 -11.19
CA GLU A 56 12.77 -2.14 -11.35
C GLU A 56 13.17 -2.90 -10.07
N ARG A 57 14.23 -2.44 -9.39
CA ARG A 57 14.67 -3.05 -8.12
C ARG A 57 13.63 -2.86 -7.01
N LEU A 58 12.96 -1.72 -6.94
CA LEU A 58 11.92 -1.49 -5.93
C LEU A 58 10.76 -2.47 -6.13
N TYR A 59 10.30 -2.67 -7.38
CA TYR A 59 9.24 -3.63 -7.69
C TYR A 59 9.63 -5.07 -7.33
N ARG A 60 10.86 -5.48 -7.61
CA ARG A 60 11.37 -6.81 -7.21
C ARG A 60 11.40 -7.00 -5.68
N TRP A 61 11.56 -5.92 -4.92
CA TRP A 61 11.62 -5.94 -3.46
C TRP A 61 10.31 -5.54 -2.76
N GLN A 62 9.21 -5.37 -3.51
CA GLN A 62 7.95 -4.84 -2.97
C GLN A 62 7.42 -5.63 -1.75
N LEU A 63 7.57 -6.96 -1.75
CA LEU A 63 7.13 -7.80 -0.65
C LEU A 63 7.97 -7.58 0.62
N VAL A 64 9.28 -7.40 0.45
CA VAL A 64 10.20 -7.13 1.57
C VAL A 64 9.91 -5.77 2.17
N VAL A 65 9.74 -4.74 1.34
CA VAL A 65 9.38 -3.39 1.79
C VAL A 65 8.05 -3.40 2.53
N GLY A 66 7.04 -4.10 1.99
CA GLY A 66 5.74 -4.25 2.65
C GLY A 66 5.83 -4.99 3.99
N SER A 67 6.68 -6.01 4.09
CA SER A 67 6.90 -6.74 5.35
C SER A 67 7.65 -5.90 6.38
N ALA A 68 8.64 -5.10 5.96
CA ALA A 68 9.33 -4.17 6.85
C ALA A 68 8.37 -3.12 7.42
N TYR A 69 7.49 -2.54 6.57
CA TYR A 69 6.43 -1.64 7.02
C TYR A 69 5.54 -2.28 8.08
N ARG A 70 5.02 -3.48 7.81
CA ARG A 70 4.13 -4.19 8.75
C ARG A 70 4.83 -4.53 10.06
N ALA A 71 6.11 -4.93 10.02
CA ALA A 71 6.87 -5.24 11.23
C ALA A 71 7.03 -4.00 12.13
N VAL A 72 7.41 -2.86 11.55
CA VAL A 72 7.55 -1.60 12.30
C VAL A 72 6.18 -1.10 12.80
N LEU A 73 5.13 -1.20 11.98
CA LEU A 73 3.78 -0.82 12.38
C LEU A 73 3.30 -1.66 13.57
N ALA A 74 3.46 -2.99 13.51
CA ALA A 74 3.10 -3.88 14.60
C ALA A 74 3.86 -3.54 15.89
N GLU A 75 5.16 -3.30 15.80
CA GLU A 75 5.98 -2.88 16.95
C GLU A 75 5.44 -1.59 17.58
N ARG A 76 5.17 -0.56 16.77
CA ARG A 76 4.67 0.72 17.26
C ARG A 76 3.30 0.60 17.89
N LEU A 77 2.36 -0.11 17.25
CA LEU A 77 1.02 -0.35 17.81
C LEU A 77 1.08 -1.03 19.18
N SER A 78 1.96 -2.01 19.35
CA SER A 78 2.12 -2.70 20.64
C SER A 78 2.88 -1.87 21.68
N ARG A 79 3.99 -1.22 21.32
CA ARG A 79 4.85 -0.51 22.27
C ARG A 79 4.32 0.86 22.66
N GLU A 80 3.76 1.61 21.71
CA GLU A 80 3.35 3.00 21.92
C GLU A 80 1.88 3.09 22.35
N LEU A 81 1.01 2.21 21.83
CA LEU A 81 -0.43 2.22 22.13
C LEU A 81 -0.89 1.06 23.02
N GLY A 82 -0.01 0.11 23.37
CA GLY A 82 -0.35 -1.03 24.22
C GLY A 82 -1.29 -2.05 23.55
N LEU A 83 -1.44 -2.01 22.23
CA LEU A 83 -2.37 -2.87 21.51
C LEU A 83 -1.82 -4.29 21.35
N SER A 84 -2.67 -5.27 21.62
CA SER A 84 -2.40 -6.67 21.33
C SER A 84 -2.78 -7.00 19.88
N LEU A 85 -1.97 -7.81 19.21
CA LEU A 85 -2.18 -8.20 17.81
C LEU A 85 -2.44 -9.70 17.70
N ARG A 86 -3.18 -10.11 16.66
CA ARG A 86 -3.38 -11.51 16.25
C ARG A 86 -2.94 -11.70 14.80
N SER A 87 -2.49 -12.91 14.46
CA SER A 87 -2.16 -13.26 13.07
C SER A 87 -3.42 -13.28 12.22
N ALA A 88 -3.35 -12.68 11.02
CA ALA A 88 -4.39 -12.73 9.99
C ALA A 88 -3.94 -13.57 8.77
N GLY A 89 -2.88 -14.37 8.93
CA GLY A 89 -2.30 -15.17 7.85
C GLY A 89 -1.45 -14.35 6.87
N GLN A 90 -0.67 -15.02 6.03
CA GLN A 90 0.15 -14.38 4.97
C GLN A 90 1.06 -13.23 5.44
N GLY A 91 1.55 -13.28 6.68
CA GLY A 91 2.36 -12.20 7.27
C GLY A 91 1.58 -10.90 7.54
N GLN A 92 0.25 -10.98 7.62
CA GLN A 92 -0.66 -9.93 8.05
C GLN A 92 -1.05 -10.10 9.52
N PHE A 93 -1.54 -9.03 10.13
CA PHE A 93 -2.04 -9.03 11.50
C PHE A 93 -3.28 -8.14 11.63
N GLU A 94 -4.03 -8.36 12.69
CA GLU A 94 -5.17 -7.56 13.11
C GLU A 94 -5.05 -7.22 14.59
N ILE A 95 -5.77 -6.19 15.05
CA ILE A 95 -5.83 -5.85 16.47
C ILE A 95 -6.71 -6.89 17.18
N ARG A 96 -6.14 -7.54 18.20
CA ARG A 96 -6.87 -8.45 19.07
C ARG A 96 -7.94 -7.66 19.85
N GLY A 97 -9.17 -8.17 19.83
CA GLY A 97 -10.32 -7.54 20.49
C GLY A 97 -11.31 -6.91 19.52
N ILE A 98 -10.94 -6.73 18.24
CA ILE A 98 -11.88 -6.37 17.17
C ILE A 98 -12.52 -7.67 16.65
N PRO A 99 -13.86 -7.82 16.72
CA PRO A 99 -14.53 -9.00 16.18
C PRO A 99 -14.50 -9.03 14.64
N ASP A 100 -14.41 -10.22 14.05
CA ASP A 100 -14.41 -10.40 12.58
C ASP A 100 -15.63 -9.76 11.90
N PRO A 101 -16.87 -9.84 12.45
CA PRO A 101 -18.03 -9.17 11.85
C PRO A 101 -17.87 -7.65 11.72
N VAL A 102 -17.08 -7.01 12.61
CA VAL A 102 -16.80 -5.57 12.53
C VAL A 102 -15.84 -5.28 11.37
N ILE A 103 -14.79 -6.10 11.23
CA ILE A 103 -13.83 -5.98 10.13
C ILE A 103 -14.53 -6.19 8.79
N GLU A 104 -15.38 -7.21 8.70
CA GLU A 104 -16.18 -7.52 7.51
C GLU A 104 -17.14 -6.37 7.13
N ALA A 105 -17.83 -5.79 8.12
CA ALA A 105 -18.76 -4.68 7.91
C ALA A 105 -18.09 -3.44 7.29
N PHE A 106 -16.81 -3.21 7.61
CA PHE A 106 -16.00 -2.11 7.06
C PHE A 106 -15.07 -2.55 5.92
N SER A 107 -15.29 -3.73 5.34
CA SER A 107 -14.49 -4.29 4.25
C SER A 107 -15.28 -4.40 2.93
N LYS A 108 -16.19 -3.47 2.64
CA LYS A 108 -17.13 -3.55 1.50
C LYS A 108 -16.41 -3.75 0.16
N ARG A 109 -15.26 -3.09 -0.02
CA ARG A 109 -14.42 -3.25 -1.23
C ARG A 109 -13.85 -4.65 -1.38
N SER A 110 -13.44 -5.29 -0.28
CA SER A 110 -12.92 -6.65 -0.31
C SER A 110 -14.00 -7.65 -0.68
N VAL A 111 -15.18 -7.53 -0.07
CA VAL A 111 -16.34 -8.39 -0.36
C VAL A 111 -16.74 -8.31 -1.84
N ALA A 112 -16.79 -7.09 -2.41
CA ALA A 112 -17.12 -6.90 -3.82
C ALA A 112 -16.08 -7.54 -4.76
N ILE A 113 -14.78 -7.44 -4.44
CA ILE A 113 -13.71 -8.05 -5.23
C ILE A 113 -13.77 -9.58 -5.13
N GLU A 114 -13.98 -10.13 -3.94
CA GLU A 114 -14.09 -11.57 -3.70
C GLU A 114 -15.26 -12.18 -4.46
N ALA A 115 -16.43 -11.54 -4.42
CA ALA A 115 -17.59 -11.96 -5.20
C ALA A 115 -17.27 -12.02 -6.71
N GLN A 116 -16.50 -11.05 -7.22
CA GLN A 116 -16.14 -10.97 -8.64
C GLN A 116 -15.13 -12.04 -9.09
N ILE A 117 -14.27 -12.53 -8.19
CA ILE A 117 -13.27 -13.57 -8.50
C ILE A 117 -13.72 -14.98 -8.11
N GLY A 118 -15.01 -15.17 -7.78
CA GLY A 118 -15.58 -16.47 -7.46
C GLY A 118 -15.30 -16.97 -6.04
N GLY A 119 -14.97 -16.07 -5.11
CA GLY A 119 -14.85 -16.37 -3.67
C GLY A 119 -13.51 -16.94 -3.21
N ASP A 120 -12.64 -17.40 -4.11
CA ASP A 120 -11.30 -17.90 -3.74
C ASP A 120 -10.20 -16.90 -4.11
N ARG A 121 -9.78 -16.12 -3.10
CA ARG A 121 -8.65 -15.18 -3.24
C ARG A 121 -7.31 -15.87 -3.51
N LEU A 122 -7.11 -17.12 -3.12
CA LEU A 122 -5.85 -17.82 -3.31
C LEU A 122 -5.73 -18.38 -4.73
N ALA A 123 -6.85 -18.77 -5.32
CA ALA A 123 -6.91 -19.24 -6.71
C ALA A 123 -6.75 -18.12 -7.75
N ALA A 124 -7.07 -16.86 -7.40
CA ALA A 124 -6.96 -15.73 -8.32
C ALA A 124 -5.54 -15.15 -8.40
N SER A 125 -5.03 -15.01 -9.63
CA SER A 125 -3.79 -14.29 -9.93
C SER A 125 -3.88 -12.80 -9.58
N GLY A 126 -2.71 -12.14 -9.46
CA GLY A 126 -2.65 -10.69 -9.22
C GLY A 126 -3.39 -9.88 -10.29
N ALA A 127 -3.23 -10.25 -11.56
CA ALA A 127 -3.92 -9.59 -12.68
C ALA A 127 -5.44 -9.76 -12.61
N GLN A 128 -5.94 -10.95 -12.27
CA GLN A 128 -7.38 -11.17 -12.08
C GLN A 128 -7.95 -10.32 -10.95
N LYS A 129 -7.23 -10.22 -9.83
CA LYS A 129 -7.61 -9.35 -8.70
C LYS A 129 -7.63 -7.88 -9.09
N GLU A 130 -6.67 -7.43 -9.90
CA GLU A 130 -6.63 -6.05 -10.40
C GLU A 130 -7.82 -5.74 -11.31
N VAL A 131 -8.12 -6.63 -12.27
CA VAL A 131 -9.30 -6.50 -13.15
C VAL A 131 -10.59 -6.47 -12.33
N ALA A 132 -10.75 -7.37 -11.36
CA ALA A 132 -11.91 -7.38 -10.48
C ALA A 132 -12.00 -6.11 -9.61
N ALA A 133 -10.87 -5.60 -9.12
CA ALA A 133 -10.82 -4.36 -8.36
C ALA A 133 -11.24 -3.15 -9.19
N LEU A 134 -10.88 -3.10 -10.47
CA LEU A 134 -11.29 -2.04 -11.40
C LEU A 134 -12.75 -2.18 -11.81
N ALA A 135 -13.22 -3.39 -12.13
CA ALA A 135 -14.59 -3.64 -12.58
C ALA A 135 -15.64 -3.36 -11.49
N THR A 136 -15.31 -3.65 -10.23
CA THR A 136 -16.22 -3.45 -9.09
C THR A 136 -16.13 -2.05 -8.48
N ARG A 137 -15.35 -1.16 -9.09
CA ARG A 137 -15.09 0.19 -8.58
C ARG A 137 -16.22 1.13 -8.99
N ALA A 138 -16.99 1.63 -8.02
CA ALA A 138 -17.92 2.73 -8.25
C ALA A 138 -17.19 4.03 -8.64
N ALA A 139 -17.92 4.92 -9.33
CA ALA A 139 -17.46 6.28 -9.59
C ALA A 139 -17.12 7.00 -8.27
N LYS A 140 -16.19 7.96 -8.32
CA LYS A 140 -15.82 8.73 -7.12
C LYS A 140 -16.99 9.64 -6.77
N THR A 141 -17.77 9.28 -5.76
CA THR A 141 -18.63 10.22 -5.05
C THR A 141 -17.74 11.07 -4.13
N ASP A 142 -18.14 12.32 -3.88
CA ASP A 142 -17.49 13.17 -2.89
C ASP A 142 -17.77 12.59 -1.50
N LEU A 143 -16.88 11.70 -1.06
CA LEU A 143 -16.79 11.30 0.33
C LEU A 143 -16.28 12.50 1.14
N PRO A 144 -16.65 12.63 2.42
CA PRO A 144 -16.08 13.66 3.28
C PRO A 144 -14.55 13.58 3.21
N THR A 145 -13.89 14.73 3.17
CA THR A 145 -12.43 14.85 3.23
C THR A 145 -12.12 15.98 4.22
N GLY A 146 -11.03 15.85 4.97
CA GLY A 146 -10.61 16.86 5.95
C GLY A 146 -10.76 16.43 7.42
N PRO A 147 -10.81 17.41 8.37
CA PRO A 147 -10.65 17.18 9.81
C PRO A 147 -11.70 16.27 10.46
N GLU A 148 -12.82 16.03 9.79
CA GLU A 148 -13.89 15.16 10.30
C GLU A 148 -13.53 13.68 10.24
N LEU A 149 -12.47 13.33 9.51
CA LEU A 149 -11.97 11.96 9.33
C LEU A 149 -10.51 11.77 9.78
N GLU A 150 -9.82 12.85 10.15
CA GLU A 150 -8.46 12.88 10.74
C GLU A 150 -8.54 12.82 12.27
#